data_AF-A0A7J3JCC5-F1
#
_entry.id   AF-A0A7J3JCC5-F1
#
_cell.length_a   1.000
_cell.length_b   1.000
_cell.length_c   1.000
_cell.angle_alpha   90.00
_cell.angle_beta   90.00
_cell.angle_gamma   90.00
#
_symmetry.space_group_name_H-M   'P 1'
#
loop_
_entity.id
_entity.type
_entity.pdbx_description
1 polymer ?
#
loop_
_entity_poly.entity_id
_entity_poly.type
_entity_poly.pdbx_seq_one_letter_code
_entity_poly.pdbx_strand_id
1 'polypeptide(L)'
;MSTEKEKETTQKYVNGYSPKDIETRVVKSFLDILLLIEMKKQSNLSGYDLTAFVNNKFGGILSPGTVYATIYTLERKGLIKGESDGRKTVYQLTPQGTEVITEMMKEFNQQMTIFVKKFLML
;
A
#
# COMPACT_ATOMS: atom_id res chain seq x y z
N MET A 1 11.13 -19.67 22.02
CA MET A 1 11.29 -20.47 20.77
C MET A 1 11.20 -19.64 19.49
N SER A 2 10.67 -18.40 19.51
CA SER A 2 10.56 -17.52 18.33
C SER A 2 11.83 -16.73 17.99
N THR A 3 12.80 -16.63 18.89
CA THR A 3 13.96 -15.72 18.78
C THR A 3 15.21 -16.31 18.12
N GLU A 4 15.32 -17.63 17.95
CA GLU A 4 16.48 -18.29 17.32
C GLU A 4 16.32 -18.47 15.80
N LYS A 5 15.11 -18.83 15.33
CA LYS A 5 14.81 -18.97 13.89
C LYS A 5 14.92 -17.66 13.10
N GLU A 6 14.61 -16.54 13.75
CA GLU A 6 14.69 -15.19 13.15
C GLU A 6 16.15 -14.73 12.96
N LYS A 7 17.06 -15.15 13.87
CA LYS A 7 18.48 -14.86 13.76
C LYS A 7 19.16 -15.64 12.64
N GLU A 8 18.83 -16.93 12.46
CA GLU A 8 19.35 -17.75 11.36
C GLU A 8 18.92 -17.26 9.97
N THR A 9 17.71 -16.72 9.82
CA THR A 9 17.24 -16.20 8.52
C THR A 9 17.94 -14.91 8.12
N THR A 10 18.32 -14.08 9.09
CA THR A 10 18.99 -12.80 8.85
C THR A 10 20.44 -13.00 8.36
N GLN A 11 21.07 -14.12 8.70
CA GLN A 11 22.47 -14.40 8.33
C GLN A 11 22.65 -14.92 6.89
N LYS A 12 21.55 -15.31 6.22
CA LYS A 12 21.55 -15.87 4.84
C LYS A 12 21.52 -14.80 3.73
N TYR A 13 21.03 -13.58 4.03
CA TYR A 13 20.81 -12.54 3.02
C TYR A 13 21.68 -11.31 3.29
N VAL A 14 22.14 -10.67 2.22
CA VAL A 14 22.76 -9.34 2.31
C VAL A 14 21.71 -8.36 2.84
N ASN A 15 22.11 -7.49 3.77
CA ASN A 15 21.23 -6.49 4.36
C ASN A 15 20.52 -5.67 3.26
N GLY A 16 19.19 -5.58 3.34
CA GLY A 16 18.35 -4.91 2.35
C GLY A 16 17.96 -5.76 1.14
N TYR A 17 18.35 -7.04 1.08
CA TYR A 17 18.02 -7.97 -0.02
C TYR A 17 17.37 -9.27 0.48
N SER A 18 16.83 -9.29 1.70
CA SER A 18 16.02 -10.41 2.16
C SER A 18 14.66 -10.44 1.42
N PRO A 19 13.94 -11.57 1.44
CA PRO A 19 12.56 -11.62 0.93
C PRO A 19 11.65 -10.57 1.58
N LYS A 20 11.86 -10.25 2.86
CA LYS A 20 11.09 -9.23 3.58
C LYS A 20 11.40 -7.81 3.08
N ASP A 21 12.65 -7.54 2.70
CA ASP A 21 13.04 -6.27 2.09
C ASP A 21 12.39 -6.09 0.71
N ILE A 22 12.36 -7.17 -0.09
CA ILE A 22 11.68 -7.17 -1.39
C ILE A 22 10.18 -6.91 -1.20
N GLU A 23 9.52 -7.63 -0.29
CA GLU A 23 8.10 -7.41 0.03
C GLU A 23 7.85 -5.95 0.45
N THR A 24 8.69 -5.42 1.35
CA THR A 24 8.57 -4.03 1.83
C THR A 24 8.70 -3.02 0.69
N ARG A 25 9.66 -3.23 -0.24
CA ARG A 25 9.83 -2.37 -1.41
C ARG A 25 8.63 -2.42 -2.34
N VAL A 26 8.08 -3.61 -2.60
CA VAL A 26 6.89 -3.78 -3.44
C VAL A 26 5.69 -3.08 -2.80
N VAL A 27 5.39 -3.37 -1.53
CA VAL A 27 4.22 -2.78 -0.85
C VAL A 27 4.35 -1.26 -0.76
N LYS A 28 5.54 -0.73 -0.46
CA LYS A 28 5.77 0.72 -0.44
C LYS A 28 5.56 1.36 -1.82
N SER A 29 5.98 0.68 -2.89
CA SER A 29 5.87 1.20 -4.27
C SER A 29 4.42 1.24 -4.78
N PHE A 30 3.55 0.41 -4.23
CA PHE A 30 2.13 0.33 -4.63
C PHE A 30 1.18 0.76 -3.51
N LEU A 31 1.67 1.45 -2.48
CA LEU A 31 0.87 1.82 -1.31
C LEU A 31 -0.34 2.68 -1.70
N ASP A 32 -0.14 3.67 -2.57
CA ASP A 32 -1.21 4.55 -3.04
C ASP A 32 -2.36 3.76 -3.68
N ILE A 33 -2.02 2.80 -4.55
CA ILE A 33 -2.99 1.91 -5.22
C ILE A 33 -3.69 1.02 -4.21
N LEU A 34 -2.97 0.48 -3.22
CA LEU A 34 -3.57 -0.34 -2.16
C LEU A 34 -4.60 0.44 -1.35
N LEU A 35 -4.31 1.70 -1.00
CA LEU A 35 -5.23 2.57 -0.28
C LEU A 35 -6.47 2.91 -1.13
N LEU A 36 -6.28 3.24 -2.41
CA LEU A 36 -7.40 3.52 -3.32
C LEU A 36 -8.31 2.30 -3.52
N ILE A 37 -7.74 1.09 -3.64
CA ILE A 37 -8.50 -0.16 -3.72
C ILE A 37 -9.32 -0.37 -2.43
N GLU A 38 -8.73 -0.11 -1.27
CA GLU A 38 -9.44 -0.30 -0.01
C GLU A 38 -10.59 0.70 0.16
N MET A 39 -10.38 1.97 -0.20
CA MET A 39 -11.45 2.98 -0.23
C MET A 39 -12.53 2.71 -1.27
N LYS A 40 -12.21 1.99 -2.36
CA LYS A 40 -13.21 1.54 -3.34
C LYS A 40 -14.13 0.48 -2.74
N LYS A 41 -13.60 -0.37 -1.85
CA LYS A 41 -14.35 -1.45 -1.19
C LYS A 41 -15.16 -0.93 -0.01
N GLN A 42 -14.61 0.02 0.74
CA GLN A 42 -15.21 0.58 1.95
C GLN A 42 -15.15 2.10 1.93
N SER A 43 -16.29 2.76 2.12
CA SER A 43 -16.36 4.22 2.25
C SER A 43 -16.05 4.66 3.68
N ASN A 44 -15.62 5.92 3.85
CA ASN A 44 -15.46 6.59 5.16
C ASN A 44 -14.39 5.96 6.07
N LEU A 45 -13.23 5.60 5.51
CA LEU A 45 -12.11 5.03 6.26
C LEU A 45 -11.26 6.13 6.91
N SER A 46 -10.96 6.01 8.20
CA SER A 46 -10.00 6.91 8.85
C SER A 46 -8.56 6.57 8.47
N GLY A 47 -7.63 7.51 8.74
CA GLY A 47 -6.19 7.23 8.59
C GLY A 47 -5.72 6.05 9.44
N TYR A 48 -6.35 5.83 10.59
CA TYR A 48 -6.10 4.67 11.43
C TYR A 48 -6.58 3.38 10.75
N ASP A 49 -7.79 3.36 10.18
CA ASP A 49 -8.34 2.18 9.50
C ASP A 49 -7.47 1.77 8.32
N LEU A 50 -6.98 2.75 7.54
CA LEU A 50 -6.07 2.52 6.42
C LEU A 50 -4.70 2.00 6.88
N THR A 51 -4.19 2.52 8.00
CA THR A 51 -2.94 2.02 8.61
C THR A 51 -3.12 0.59 9.12
N ALA A 52 -4.25 0.30 9.78
CA ALA A 52 -4.59 -1.03 10.27
C ALA A 52 -4.76 -2.02 9.09
N PHE A 53 -5.41 -1.61 8.01
CA PHE A 53 -5.53 -2.40 6.78
C PHE A 53 -4.15 -2.83 6.25
N VAL A 54 -3.23 -1.88 6.07
CA VAL A 54 -1.88 -2.19 5.57
C VAL A 54 -1.13 -3.10 6.54
N ASN A 55 -1.20 -2.81 7.84
CA ASN A 55 -0.50 -3.59 8.86
C ASN A 55 -1.02 -5.02 8.97
N ASN A 56 -2.34 -5.21 8.98
CA ASN A 56 -2.96 -6.52 9.06
C ASN A 56 -2.67 -7.37 7.81
N LYS A 57 -2.56 -6.74 6.64
CA LYS A 57 -2.34 -7.45 5.39
C LYS A 57 -0.88 -7.81 5.11
N PHE A 58 0.06 -6.99 5.58
CA PHE A 58 1.49 -7.15 5.25
C PHE A 58 2.43 -7.28 6.47
N GLY A 59 1.86 -7.41 7.67
CA GLY A 59 2.61 -7.66 8.91
C GLY A 59 3.40 -6.46 9.42
N GLY A 60 2.79 -5.27 9.40
CA GLY A 60 3.39 -4.08 10.04
C GLY A 60 4.63 -3.49 9.35
N ILE A 61 4.87 -3.82 8.08
CA ILE A 61 6.07 -3.41 7.35
C ILE A 61 6.19 -1.91 7.07
N LEU A 62 5.07 -1.18 7.13
CA LEU A 62 5.06 0.26 6.89
C LEU A 62 4.72 1.01 8.17
N SER A 63 5.47 2.08 8.43
CA SER A 63 5.13 2.99 9.52
C SER A 63 3.80 3.70 9.23
N PRO A 64 3.02 4.08 10.27
CA PRO A 64 1.86 4.94 10.11
C PRO A 64 2.19 6.22 9.32
N GLY A 65 3.33 6.85 9.60
CA GLY A 65 3.78 8.06 8.89
C GLY A 65 3.88 7.89 7.37
N THR A 66 4.30 6.71 6.89
CA THR A 66 4.31 6.37 5.46
C THR A 66 2.90 6.34 4.86
N VAL A 67 1.94 5.78 5.61
CA VAL A 67 0.53 5.73 5.21
C VAL A 67 -0.06 7.13 5.15
N TYR A 68 0.12 7.93 6.20
CA TYR A 68 -0.37 9.32 6.25
C TYR A 68 0.26 10.21 5.16
N ALA A 69 1.55 10.08 4.87
CA ALA A 69 2.20 10.80 3.77
C ALA A 69 1.58 10.44 2.41
N THR A 70 1.21 9.17 2.22
CA THR A 70 0.55 8.71 1.00
C THR A 70 -0.88 9.25 0.90
N ILE A 71 -1.65 9.23 2.00
CA ILE A 71 -2.99 9.83 2.07
C ILE A 71 -2.92 11.31 1.67
N TYR A 72 -2.00 12.07 2.28
CA TYR A 72 -1.80 13.49 1.95
C TYR A 72 -1.48 13.69 0.46
N THR A 73 -0.66 12.82 -0.14
CA THR A 73 -0.33 12.87 -1.56
C THR A 73 -1.56 12.59 -2.44
N LEU A 74 -2.40 11.63 -2.06
CA LEU A 74 -3.64 11.29 -2.78
C LEU A 74 -4.66 12.43 -2.72
N GLU A 75 -4.80 13.11 -1.58
CA GLU A 75 -5.65 14.30 -1.43
C GLU A 75 -5.14 15.45 -2.31
N ARG A 76 -3.83 15.72 -2.29
CA ARG A 76 -3.21 16.75 -3.14
C ARG A 76 -3.39 16.47 -4.64
N LYS A 77 -3.52 15.21 -5.03
CA LYS A 77 -3.83 14.78 -6.41
C LYS A 77 -5.33 14.81 -6.73
N GLY A 78 -6.20 15.12 -5.77
CA GLY A 78 -7.66 15.14 -5.95
C GLY A 78 -8.29 13.76 -6.10
N LEU A 79 -7.57 12.68 -5.79
CA LEU A 79 -8.09 11.31 -5.93
C LEU A 79 -8.94 10.88 -4.74
N ILE A 80 -8.67 11.45 -3.58
CA ILE A 80 -9.47 11.24 -2.37
C ILE A 80 -9.81 12.59 -1.74
N LYS A 81 -10.83 12.61 -0.90
CA LYS A 81 -11.17 13.74 -0.04
C LYS A 81 -11.26 13.29 1.41
N GLY A 82 -10.68 14.07 2.31
CA GLY A 82 -10.88 13.97 3.75
C GLY A 82 -12.08 14.82 4.19
N GLU A 83 -12.96 14.22 4.98
CA GLU A 83 -14.04 14.91 5.69
C GLU A 83 -13.81 14.77 7.19
N SER A 84 -13.80 15.90 7.89
CA SER A 84 -13.57 15.94 9.33
C SER A 84 -14.83 16.36 10.08
N ASP A 85 -15.14 15.66 11.16
CA ASP A 85 -16.19 16.03 12.12
C ASP A 85 -15.62 16.76 13.35
N GLY A 86 -14.33 17.15 13.31
CA GLY A 86 -13.60 17.76 14.42
C GLY A 86 -12.99 16.77 15.41
N ARG A 87 -13.35 15.48 15.35
CA ARG A 87 -12.73 14.40 16.16
C ARG A 87 -11.94 13.42 15.30
N LYS A 88 -12.47 13.08 14.14
CA LYS A 88 -11.83 12.18 13.18
C LYS A 88 -11.91 12.75 11.78
N THR A 89 -10.92 12.43 10.97
CA THR A 89 -10.97 12.62 9.52
C THR A 89 -11.15 11.26 8.88
N VAL A 90 -12.20 11.13 8.06
CA VAL A 90 -12.45 9.97 7.22
C VAL A 90 -12.18 10.33 5.77
N TYR A 91 -11.67 9.37 5.02
CA TYR A 91 -11.27 9.54 3.64
C TYR A 91 -12.14 8.68 2.74
N GLN A 92 -12.43 9.21 1.56
CA GLN A 92 -13.20 8.52 0.52
C GLN A 92 -12.71 8.96 -0.87
N LEU A 93 -12.93 8.10 -1.87
CA LEU A 93 -12.62 8.41 -3.26
C LEU A 93 -13.44 9.60 -3.74
N THR A 94 -12.81 10.45 -4.55
CA THR A 94 -13.54 11.41 -5.39
C THR A 94 -14.08 10.69 -6.64
N PRO A 95 -14.95 11.34 -7.46
CA PRO A 95 -15.31 10.82 -8.76
C PRO A 95 -14.08 10.52 -9.64
N GLN A 96 -13.11 11.45 -9.66
CA GLN A 96 -11.83 11.27 -10.37
C GLN A 96 -11.04 10.08 -9.83
N GLY A 97 -10.92 9.95 -8.50
CA GLY A 97 -10.23 8.81 -7.90
C GLY A 97 -10.88 7.48 -8.23
N THR A 98 -12.21 7.45 -8.28
CA THR A 98 -12.99 6.27 -8.66
C THR A 98 -12.73 5.86 -10.10
N GLU A 99 -12.70 6.83 -11.03
CA GLU A 99 -12.37 6.57 -12.43
C GLU A 99 -10.93 6.05 -12.57
N VAL A 100 -9.95 6.76 -11.99
CA VAL A 100 -8.53 6.40 -12.04
C VAL A 100 -8.29 4.99 -11.52
N ILE A 101 -8.81 4.63 -10.34
CA ILE A 101 -8.57 3.30 -9.79
C ILE A 101 -9.27 2.20 -10.59
N THR A 102 -10.42 2.52 -11.21
CA THR A 102 -11.17 1.56 -12.04
C THR A 102 -10.39 1.23 -13.30
N GLU A 103 -9.90 2.24 -14.02
CA GLU A 103 -9.09 2.04 -15.23
C GLU A 103 -7.76 1.37 -14.90
N MET A 104 -7.10 1.81 -13.82
CA MET A 104 -5.85 1.20 -13.39
C MET A 104 -6.02 -0.29 -13.06
N MET A 105 -7.09 -0.68 -12.36
CA MET A 105 -7.35 -2.09 -12.02
C MET A 105 -7.59 -2.98 -13.25
N LYS A 106 -8.18 -2.45 -14.33
CA LYS A 106 -8.37 -3.21 -15.59
C LYS A 106 -7.02 -3.57 -16.21
N GLU A 107 -6.09 -2.63 -16.23
CA GLU A 107 -4.79 -2.78 -16.88
C GLU A 107 -3.72 -3.41 -15.97
N PHE A 108 -3.88 -3.33 -14.64
CA PHE A 108 -2.84 -3.67 -13.67
C PHE A 108 -2.27 -5.08 -13.86
N ASN A 109 -3.14 -6.09 -13.98
CA ASN A 109 -2.71 -7.48 -14.13
C ASN A 109 -1.91 -7.70 -15.43
N GLN A 110 -2.35 -7.10 -16.52
CA GLN A 110 -1.67 -7.18 -17.81
C GLN A 110 -0.30 -6.50 -17.74
N GLN A 111 -0.24 -5.29 -17.21
CA GLN A 111 1.02 -4.54 -17.08
C GLN A 111 2.00 -5.24 -16.14
N MET A 112 1.55 -5.78 -15.01
CA MET A 112 2.39 -6.56 -14.09
C MET A 112 2.93 -7.84 -14.74
N THR A 113 2.10 -8.53 -15.53
CA THR A 113 2.54 -9.71 -16.29
C THR A 113 3.62 -9.34 -17.31
N ILE A 114 3.43 -8.24 -18.05
CA ILE A 114 4.42 -7.72 -19.01
C ILE A 114 5.70 -7.31 -18.29
N PHE A 115 5.59 -6.61 -17.16
CA PHE A 115 6.73 -6.17 -16.36
C PHE A 115 7.57 -7.35 -15.88
N VAL A 116 6.92 -8.36 -15.25
CA VAL A 116 7.61 -9.56 -14.76
C VAL A 116 8.28 -10.31 -15.91
N LYS A 117 7.60 -10.46 -17.06
CA LYS A 117 8.21 -11.05 -18.25
C LYS A 117 9.44 -10.27 -18.70
N LYS A 118 9.36 -8.96 -18.87
CA LYS A 118 10.51 -8.13 -19.31
C LYS A 118 11.67 -8.09 -18.31
N PHE A 119 11.37 -8.19 -17.01
CA PHE A 119 12.36 -8.02 -15.94
C PHE A 119 13.02 -9.34 -15.53
N LEU A 120 12.27 -10.44 -15.51
CA LEU A 120 12.73 -11.76 -15.06
C LEU A 120 12.92 -12.79 -16.17
N MET A 121 12.51 -12.51 -17.41
CA MET A 121 13.00 -13.30 -18.55
C MET A 121 14.41 -12.83 -18.92
N LEU A 122 15.37 -13.75 -18.81
CA LEU A 122 16.46 -13.88 -19.78
C LEU A 122 15.87 -14.21 -21.16
#